data_AF-A0A7G3ZW80-F1
#
_entry.id   AF-A0A7G3ZW80-F1
#
_cell.length_a   1.000
_cell.length_b   1.000
_cell.length_c   1.000
_cell.angle_alpha   90.00
_cell.angle_beta   90.00
_cell.angle_gamma   90.00
#
_symmetry.space_group_name_H-M   'P 1'
#
loop_
_entity.id
_entity.type
_entity.pdbx_description
1 polymer ?
#
loop_
_entity_poly.entity_id
_entity_poly.type
_entity_poly.pdbx_seq_one_letter_code
_entity_poly.pdbx_strand_id
1 'polypeptide(L)'
;MKKQSRIVRLVSRIINVRRWFDWERMKAFTLYLGNGFKRLFVPQKKVEGESFNEAVQLLNLSDESILIKQKSLFRLSIIMVLAALLILGYAGYQLFFGSIRAFLVSLIVTLIALVLAFRYHFWYYQIKNRKLGCTFNEWYRQGLFGEKK
;
A
#
# COMPACT_ATOMS: atom_id res chain seq x y z
N MET A 1 -26.43 36.30 32.17
CA MET A 1 -26.55 35.25 31.12
C MET A 1 -26.04 35.82 29.80
N LYS A 2 -24.88 35.37 29.30
CA LYS A 2 -24.27 35.95 28.09
C LYS A 2 -25.05 35.52 26.82
N LYS A 3 -25.61 36.48 26.07
CA LYS A 3 -26.31 36.27 24.79
C LYS A 3 -25.32 35.73 23.76
N GLN A 4 -25.34 34.42 23.51
CA GLN A 4 -24.54 33.82 22.44
C GLN A 4 -25.10 34.25 21.08
N SER A 5 -24.30 34.98 20.30
CA SER A 5 -24.69 35.56 19.00
C SER A 5 -25.11 34.47 18.00
N ARG A 6 -26.20 34.73 17.26
CA ARG A 6 -26.76 33.82 16.24
C ARG A 6 -25.72 33.41 15.18
N ILE A 7 -24.77 34.28 14.91
CA ILE A 7 -23.66 34.07 13.96
C ILE A 7 -22.72 32.97 14.46
N VAL A 8 -22.35 33.00 15.75
CA VAL A 8 -21.49 31.97 16.36
C VAL A 8 -22.16 30.59 16.28
N ARG A 9 -23.49 30.56 16.44
CA ARG A 9 -24.27 29.33 16.36
C ARG A 9 -24.32 28.76 14.92
N LEU A 10 -24.40 29.62 13.91
CA LEU A 10 -24.35 29.21 12.49
C LEU A 10 -22.95 28.74 12.07
N VAL A 11 -21.90 29.47 12.44
CA VAL A 11 -20.51 29.08 12.17
C VAL A 11 -20.16 27.74 12.82
N SER A 12 -20.59 27.52 14.07
CA SER A 12 -20.37 26.24 14.77
C SER A 12 -21.09 25.04 14.13
N ARG A 13 -22.18 25.29 13.38
CA ARG A 13 -22.91 24.24 12.64
C ARG A 13 -22.19 23.85 11.34
N ILE A 14 -21.57 24.82 10.68
CA ILE A 14 -20.85 24.64 9.40
C ILE A 14 -19.46 24.05 9.66
N ILE A 15 -18.75 24.53 10.68
CA ILE A 15 -17.42 24.04 11.08
C ILE A 15 -17.58 22.86 12.06
N ASN A 16 -18.22 21.79 11.59
CA ASN A 16 -18.23 20.53 12.32
C ASN A 16 -17.01 19.71 11.89
N VAL A 17 -15.82 20.12 12.36
CA VAL A 17 -14.50 19.58 11.97
C VAL A 17 -14.47 18.05 12.05
N ARG A 18 -15.13 17.47 13.06
CA ARG A 18 -15.23 16.02 13.26
C ARG A 18 -15.96 15.30 12.11
N ARG A 19 -16.96 15.96 11.51
CA ARG A 19 -17.76 15.44 10.40
C ARG A 19 -17.12 15.72 9.04
N TRP A 20 -16.45 16.88 8.90
CA TRP A 20 -15.69 17.24 7.70
C TRP A 20 -14.43 16.40 7.51
N PHE A 21 -13.75 16.06 8.59
CA PHE A 21 -12.52 15.29 8.57
C PHE A 21 -12.76 13.77 8.56
N ASP A 22 -14.02 13.34 8.55
CA ASP A 22 -14.45 11.92 8.64
C ASP A 22 -13.61 11.16 9.67
N TRP A 23 -13.65 11.61 10.92
CA TRP A 23 -12.74 11.17 11.98
C TRP A 23 -12.73 9.64 12.18
N GLU A 24 -13.88 8.99 12.00
CA GLU A 24 -13.99 7.53 12.06
C GLU A 24 -13.15 6.87 10.95
N ARG A 25 -13.20 7.39 9.72
CA ARG A 25 -12.39 6.92 8.60
C ARG A 25 -10.90 7.18 8.84
N MET A 26 -10.53 8.36 9.33
CA MET A 26 -9.13 8.69 9.63
C MET A 26 -8.57 7.76 10.71
N LYS A 27 -9.31 7.55 11.80
CA LYS A 27 -8.94 6.67 12.91
C LYS A 27 -8.83 5.20 12.47
N ALA A 28 -9.78 4.71 11.67
CA ALA A 28 -9.70 3.37 11.10
C ALA A 28 -8.44 3.23 10.26
N PHE A 29 -8.14 4.20 9.38
CA PHE A 29 -6.95 4.18 8.54
C PHE A 29 -5.65 4.21 9.36
N THR A 30 -5.57 5.02 10.41
CA THR A 30 -4.38 5.06 11.30
C THR A 30 -4.22 3.76 12.08
N LEU A 31 -5.30 3.15 12.56
CA LEU A 31 -5.26 1.85 13.22
C LEU A 31 -4.82 0.74 12.27
N TYR A 32 -5.32 0.73 11.02
CA TYR A 32 -4.89 -0.23 10.00
C TYR A 32 -3.42 -0.07 9.64
N LEU A 33 -2.95 1.16 9.44
CA LEU A 33 -1.54 1.45 9.19
C LEU A 33 -0.66 1.06 10.39
N GLY A 34 -1.06 1.43 11.60
CA GLY A 34 -0.31 1.11 12.81
C GLY A 34 -0.22 -0.39 13.08
N ASN A 35 -1.33 -1.12 12.88
CA ASN A 35 -1.35 -2.58 12.99
C ASN A 35 -0.57 -3.24 11.85
N GLY A 36 -0.64 -2.71 10.64
CA GLY A 36 0.17 -3.15 9.50
C GLY A 36 1.65 -2.99 9.80
N PHE A 37 2.08 -1.82 10.27
CA PHE A 37 3.45 -1.54 10.64
C PHE A 37 3.92 -2.45 11.79
N LYS A 38 3.11 -2.62 12.85
CA LYS A 38 3.40 -3.58 13.92
C LYS A 38 3.58 -5.00 13.41
N ARG A 39 2.77 -5.46 12.44
CA ARG A 39 2.91 -6.79 11.84
C ARG A 39 4.19 -6.97 11.02
N LEU A 40 4.77 -5.89 10.49
CA LEU A 40 6.03 -5.95 9.76
C LEU A 40 7.25 -6.09 10.70
N PHE A 41 7.19 -5.54 11.91
CA PHE A 41 8.32 -5.52 12.86
C PHE A 41 8.19 -6.50 14.04
N VAL A 42 6.98 -6.94 14.37
CA VAL A 42 6.75 -7.96 15.40
C VAL A 42 6.73 -9.33 14.72
N PRO A 43 7.63 -10.26 15.11
CA PRO A 43 7.61 -11.63 14.59
C PRO A 43 6.23 -12.23 14.76
N GLN A 44 5.53 -12.43 13.65
CA GLN A 44 4.25 -13.13 13.70
C GLN A 44 4.56 -14.56 14.11
N LYS A 45 3.90 -15.02 15.19
CA LYS A 45 3.92 -16.44 15.60
C LYS A 45 3.64 -17.24 14.33
N LYS A 46 4.50 -18.20 13.97
CA LYS A 46 4.27 -19.09 12.82
C LYS A 46 2.89 -19.70 13.02
N VAL A 47 1.90 -19.15 12.34
CA VAL A 47 0.65 -19.87 12.11
C VAL A 47 1.12 -21.07 11.31
N GLU A 48 0.75 -22.27 11.73
CA GLU A 48 0.85 -23.48 10.91
C GLU A 48 -0.05 -23.27 9.69
N GLY A 49 0.39 -22.39 8.79
CA GLY A 49 -0.29 -22.05 7.56
C GLY A 49 0.15 -23.06 6.51
N GLU A 50 -0.83 -23.52 5.75
CA GLU A 50 -0.69 -24.45 4.63
C GLU A 50 0.62 -24.23 3.87
N SER A 51 1.38 -25.31 3.71
CA SER A 51 2.61 -25.29 2.94
C SER A 51 2.32 -24.86 1.50
N PHE A 52 3.31 -24.27 0.82
CA PHE A 52 3.17 -23.92 -0.60
C PHE A 52 2.72 -25.14 -1.45
N ASN A 53 3.15 -26.35 -1.07
CA ASN A 53 2.71 -27.58 -1.72
C ASN A 53 1.24 -27.90 -1.46
N GLU A 54 0.73 -27.71 -0.24
CA GLU A 54 -0.70 -27.87 0.06
C GLU A 54 -1.54 -26.87 -0.72
N ALA A 55 -1.14 -25.59 -0.78
CA ALA A 55 -1.86 -24.58 -1.57
C ALA A 55 -1.84 -24.86 -3.08
N VAL A 56 -0.73 -25.39 -3.61
CA VAL A 56 -0.61 -25.80 -5.03
C VAL A 56 -1.52 -26.99 -5.33
N GLN A 57 -1.58 -27.97 -4.42
CA GLN A 57 -2.47 -29.13 -4.53
C GLN A 57 -3.95 -28.72 -4.42
N LEU A 58 -4.29 -27.83 -3.48
CA LEU A 58 -5.66 -27.34 -3.25
C LEU A 58 -6.17 -26.50 -4.44
N LEU A 59 -5.28 -25.75 -5.09
CA LEU A 59 -5.59 -24.92 -6.26
C LEU A 59 -5.40 -25.63 -7.61
N ASN A 60 -5.01 -26.92 -7.63
CA ASN A 60 -4.71 -27.71 -8.84
C ASN A 60 -3.83 -26.95 -9.85
N LEU A 61 -2.82 -26.21 -9.37
CA LEU A 61 -1.96 -25.40 -10.24
C LEU A 61 -0.83 -26.25 -10.81
N SER A 62 -0.71 -26.30 -12.13
CA SER A 62 0.49 -26.86 -12.78
C SER A 62 1.69 -25.95 -12.55
N ASP A 63 2.90 -26.52 -12.46
CA ASP A 63 4.14 -25.74 -12.33
C ASP A 63 4.27 -24.67 -13.44
N GLU A 64 3.78 -24.97 -14.65
CA GLU A 64 3.76 -24.03 -15.77
C GLU A 64 2.85 -22.82 -15.51
N SER A 65 1.66 -23.05 -14.96
CA SER A 65 0.70 -21.97 -14.64
C SER A 65 1.25 -21.03 -13.56
N ILE A 66 2.04 -21.56 -12.62
CA ILE A 66 2.70 -20.79 -11.56
C ILE A 66 3.77 -19.88 -12.16
N LEU A 67 4.59 -20.39 -13.08
CA LEU A 67 5.63 -19.62 -13.76
C LEU A 67 5.04 -18.49 -14.63
N ILE A 68 3.92 -18.74 -15.30
CA ILE A 68 3.21 -17.72 -16.09
C ILE A 68 2.69 -16.60 -15.18
N LYS A 69 2.04 -16.94 -14.06
CA LYS A 69 1.56 -15.96 -13.08
C LYS A 69 2.70 -15.17 -12.48
N GLN A 70 3.81 -15.83 -12.15
CA GLN A 70 5.01 -15.18 -11.62
C GLN A 70 5.55 -14.11 -12.60
N LYS A 71 5.75 -14.47 -13.87
CA LYS A 71 6.21 -13.51 -14.91
C LYS A 71 5.22 -12.36 -15.09
N SER A 72 3.91 -12.64 -15.05
CA SER A 72 2.87 -11.62 -15.17
C SER A 72 2.92 -10.60 -14.02
N LEU A 73 3.02 -11.08 -12.78
CA LEU A 73 3.12 -10.24 -11.58
C LEU A 73 4.36 -9.35 -11.60
N PHE A 74 5.50 -9.88 -12.05
CA PHE A 74 6.72 -9.10 -12.20
C PHE A 74 6.56 -7.97 -13.22
N ARG A 75 6.03 -8.27 -14.42
CA ARG A 75 5.75 -7.23 -15.43
C ARG A 75 4.80 -6.17 -14.90
N LEU A 76 3.74 -6.58 -14.20
CA LEU A 76 2.79 -5.66 -13.60
C LEU A 76 3.44 -4.74 -12.56
N SER A 77 4.34 -5.28 -11.74
CA SER A 77 5.10 -4.47 -10.78
C SER A 77 5.94 -3.39 -11.46
N ILE A 78 6.63 -3.74 -12.56
CA ILE A 78 7.43 -2.78 -13.36
C ILE A 78 6.53 -1.71 -13.98
N ILE A 79 5.40 -2.11 -14.57
CA ILE A 79 4.45 -1.16 -15.17
C ILE A 79 3.96 -0.15 -14.11
N MET A 80 3.67 -0.61 -12.90
CA MET A 80 3.24 0.28 -11.81
C MET A 80 4.36 1.23 -11.35
N VAL A 81 5.61 0.77 -11.31
CA VAL A 81 6.76 1.67 -11.05
C VAL A 81 6.90 2.72 -12.14
N LEU A 82 6.82 2.31 -13.42
CA LEU A 82 6.88 3.26 -14.54
C LEU A 82 5.74 4.27 -14.49
N ALA A 83 4.51 3.82 -14.24
CA ALA A 83 3.37 4.70 -14.06
C ALA A 83 3.58 5.67 -12.89
N ALA A 84 4.09 5.21 -11.75
CA ALA A 84 4.41 6.05 -10.61
C ALA A 84 5.44 7.14 -10.97
N LEU A 85 6.49 6.79 -11.73
CA LEU A 85 7.51 7.74 -12.20
C LEU A 85 6.93 8.78 -13.16
N LEU A 86 6.08 8.37 -14.10
CA LEU A 86 5.40 9.29 -15.03
C LEU A 86 4.49 10.27 -14.29
N ILE A 87 3.68 9.77 -13.35
CA ILE A 87 2.77 10.60 -12.55
C ILE A 87 3.56 11.54 -11.63
N LEU A 88 4.69 11.08 -11.07
CA LEU A 88 5.56 11.91 -10.25
C LEU A 88 6.23 13.01 -11.08
N GLY A 89 6.70 12.71 -12.29
CA GLY A 89 7.22 13.70 -13.23
C GLY A 89 6.17 14.76 -13.58
N TYR A 90 4.94 14.33 -13.85
CA TYR A 90 3.81 15.22 -14.08
C TYR A 90 3.45 16.06 -12.84
N ALA A 91 3.51 15.48 -11.64
CA ALA A 91 3.33 16.21 -10.40
C ALA A 91 4.40 17.31 -10.25
N GLY A 92 5.66 16.98 -10.54
CA GLY A 92 6.77 17.93 -10.55
C GLY A 92 6.51 19.09 -11.50
N TYR A 93 6.07 18.81 -12.73
CA TYR A 93 5.65 19.83 -13.69
C TYR A 93 4.56 20.75 -13.10
N GLN A 94 3.51 20.17 -12.50
CA GLN A 94 2.39 20.91 -11.92
C GLN A 94 2.80 21.82 -10.73
N LEU A 95 3.87 21.44 -10.01
CA LEU A 95 4.44 22.24 -8.91
C LEU A 95 5.06 23.54 -9.44
N PHE A 96 5.76 23.50 -10.58
CA PHE A 96 6.36 24.69 -11.20
C PHE A 96 5.32 25.70 -11.71
N PHE A 97 4.14 25.24 -12.12
CA PHE A 97 3.02 26.10 -12.52
C PHE A 97 2.19 26.63 -11.34
N GLY A 98 2.63 26.41 -10.09
CA GLY A 98 2.03 26.99 -8.88
C GLY A 98 0.74 26.31 -8.41
N SER A 99 0.33 25.20 -9.02
CA SER A 99 -0.90 24.49 -8.66
C SER A 99 -0.64 23.44 -7.57
N ILE A 100 -0.43 23.92 -6.34
CA ILE A 100 -0.13 23.09 -5.16
C ILE A 100 -1.20 21.99 -4.93
N ARG A 101 -2.47 22.30 -5.18
CA ARG A 101 -3.57 21.34 -5.02
C ARG A 101 -3.44 20.16 -6.00
N ALA A 102 -3.13 20.44 -7.25
CA ALA A 102 -2.97 19.40 -8.26
C ALA A 102 -1.70 18.57 -8.01
N PHE A 103 -0.61 19.20 -7.54
CA PHE A 103 0.57 18.49 -7.04
C PHE A 103 0.23 17.50 -5.92
N LEU A 104 -0.52 17.94 -4.90
CA LEU A 104 -0.92 17.07 -3.78
C LEU A 104 -1.76 15.88 -4.24
N VAL A 105 -2.70 16.09 -5.17
CA VAL A 105 -3.51 14.99 -5.73
C VAL A 105 -2.63 14.01 -6.50
N SER A 106 -1.78 14.49 -7.41
CA SER A 106 -0.87 13.64 -8.18
C SER A 106 0.11 12.89 -7.28
N LEU A 107 0.60 13.52 -6.20
CA LEU A 107 1.46 12.88 -5.21
C LEU A 107 0.76 11.72 -4.50
N ILE A 108 -0.51 11.89 -4.10
CA ILE A 108 -1.31 10.80 -3.51
C ILE A 108 -1.46 9.65 -4.50
N VAL A 109 -1.74 9.94 -5.78
CA VAL A 109 -1.87 8.91 -6.82
C VAL A 109 -0.55 8.17 -7.03
N THR A 110 0.60 8.88 -7.06
CA THR A 110 1.93 8.26 -7.12
C THR A 110 2.15 7.32 -5.94
N LEU A 111 1.81 7.73 -4.71
CA LEU A 111 1.97 6.89 -3.52
C LEU A 111 1.12 5.61 -3.60
N ILE A 112 -0.11 5.70 -4.10
CA ILE A 112 -0.98 4.54 -4.32
C ILE A 112 -0.35 3.59 -5.36
N ALA A 113 0.16 4.12 -6.47
CA ALA A 113 0.83 3.33 -7.50
C ALA A 113 2.08 2.62 -6.96
N LEU A 114 2.88 3.29 -6.11
CA LEU A 114 4.05 2.69 -5.46
C LEU A 114 3.67 1.57 -4.48
N VAL A 115 2.59 1.74 -3.70
CA VAL A 115 2.07 0.68 -2.83
C VAL A 115 1.65 -0.55 -3.66
N LEU A 116 1.01 -0.33 -4.81
CA LEU A 116 0.60 -1.40 -5.71
C LEU A 116 1.80 -2.11 -6.35
N ALA A 117 2.79 -1.34 -6.81
CA ALA A 117 4.05 -1.85 -7.34
C ALA A 117 4.76 -2.75 -6.31
N PHE A 118 4.88 -2.26 -5.07
CA PHE A 118 5.43 -3.03 -3.96
C PHE A 118 4.66 -4.33 -3.73
N ARG A 119 3.32 -4.27 -3.66
CA ARG A 119 2.47 -5.46 -3.47
C ARG A 119 2.70 -6.51 -4.55
N TYR A 120 2.78 -6.12 -5.82
CA TYR A 120 3.00 -7.06 -6.92
C TYR A 120 4.41 -7.65 -6.90
N HIS A 121 5.42 -6.85 -6.56
CA HIS A 121 6.79 -7.34 -6.39
C HIS A 121 6.90 -8.32 -5.20
N PHE A 122 6.20 -8.04 -4.10
CA PHE A 122 6.14 -8.92 -2.94
C PHE A 122 5.52 -10.27 -3.28
N TRP A 123 4.39 -10.28 -4.00
CA TRP A 123 3.77 -11.52 -4.48
C TRP A 123 4.66 -12.32 -5.44
N TYR A 124 5.34 -11.63 -6.36
CA TYR A 124 6.35 -12.26 -7.21
C TYR A 124 7.42 -12.97 -6.38
N TYR A 125 7.93 -12.31 -5.33
CA TYR A 125 8.96 -12.86 -4.45
C TYR A 125 8.45 -14.07 -3.63
N GLN A 126 7.22 -14.03 -3.13
CA GLN A 126 6.63 -15.16 -2.40
C GLN A 126 6.49 -16.41 -3.28
N ILE A 127 6.03 -16.23 -4.53
CA ILE A 127 5.91 -17.32 -5.51
C ILE A 127 7.30 -17.83 -5.90
N LYS A 128 8.27 -16.94 -6.12
CA LYS A 128 9.65 -17.32 -6.47
C LYS A 128 10.31 -18.19 -5.41
N ASN A 129 10.14 -17.84 -4.14
CA ASN A 129 10.75 -18.57 -3.03
C ASN A 129 9.92 -19.76 -2.55
N ARG A 130 8.76 -20.03 -3.17
CA ARG A 130 7.83 -21.11 -2.79
C ARG A 130 7.53 -21.12 -1.27
N LYS A 131 7.46 -19.94 -0.66
CA LYS A 131 7.24 -19.74 0.78
C LYS A 131 6.09 -18.78 1.01
N LEU A 132 5.00 -19.30 1.55
CA LEU A 132 3.86 -18.51 2.04
C LEU A 132 4.24 -18.00 3.45
N GLY A 133 4.32 -16.69 3.62
CA GLY A 133 4.67 -16.06 4.92
C GLY A 133 6.12 -15.56 5.10
N CYS A 134 6.85 -15.25 4.02
CA CYS A 134 8.13 -14.53 4.16
C CYS A 134 7.95 -13.20 4.91
N THR A 135 8.89 -12.89 5.80
CA THR A 135 8.89 -11.61 6.53
C THR A 135 9.31 -10.45 5.60
N PHE A 136 8.89 -9.23 5.91
CA PHE A 136 9.30 -8.04 5.15
C PHE A 136 10.82 -7.87 5.13
N ASN A 137 11.49 -8.23 6.22
CA ASN A 137 12.93 -8.13 6.36
C ASN A 137 13.66 -9.11 5.42
N GLU A 138 13.15 -10.34 5.28
CA GLU A 138 13.66 -11.31 4.30
C GLU A 138 13.44 -10.84 2.86
N TRP A 139 12.24 -10.32 2.55
CA TRP A 139 11.95 -9.74 1.24
C TRP A 139 12.87 -8.55 0.90
N TYR A 140 13.09 -7.65 1.85
CA TYR A 140 13.92 -6.46 1.62
C TYR A 140 15.38 -6.85 1.35
N ARG A 141 15.97 -7.73 2.18
CA ARG A 141 17.37 -8.15 2.03
C ARG A 141 17.60 -9.05 0.81
N GLN A 142 16.74 -10.04 0.60
CA GLN A 142 16.97 -11.05 -0.46
C GLN A 142 16.27 -10.71 -1.78
N GLY A 143 15.16 -9.98 -1.73
CA GLY A 143 14.35 -9.64 -2.90
C GLY A 143 14.81 -8.36 -3.60
N LEU A 144 15.14 -7.31 -2.84
CA LEU A 144 15.62 -6.03 -3.39
C LEU A 144 17.15 -5.96 -3.46
N PHE A 145 17.84 -6.34 -2.40
CA PHE A 145 19.32 -6.26 -2.35
C PHE A 145 20.02 -7.52 -2.86
N GLY A 146 19.29 -8.63 -3.04
CA GLY A 146 19.87 -9.87 -3.55
C GLY A 146 20.96 -10.45 -2.64
N GLU A 147 20.98 -10.13 -1.34
CA GLU A 147 21.92 -10.73 -0.39
C GLU A 147 21.72 -12.25 -0.41
N LYS A 148 22.70 -12.96 -0.97
CA LYS A 148 22.79 -14.40 -0.90
C LYS A 148 23.23 -14.76 0.52
N LYS A 149 22.48 -15.66 1.14
CA LYS A 149 22.89 -16.28 2.40
C LYS A 149 24.09 -17.19 2.16
#